data_AF-A0A7X2IA39-F1
#
_entry.id   AF-A0A7X2IA39-F1
#
_cell.length_a   1.000
_cell.length_b   1.000
_cell.length_c   1.000
_cell.angle_alpha   90.00
_cell.angle_beta   90.00
_cell.angle_gamma   90.00
#
_symmetry.space_group_name_H-M   'P 1'
#
loop_
_entity.id
_entity.type
_entity.pdbx_description
1 polymer ?
#
loop_
_entity_poly.entity_id
_entity_poly.type
_entity_poly.pdbx_seq_one_letter_code
_entity_poly.pdbx_strand_id
1 'polypeptide(L)'
;MVPTSERVVSLVPCAGSKGPAQGIPALLAAMDAEHREVLESVAALAVVPPTRFASAYAALVAQIEAGFREEEEMMDQIGYGEIRAHRRDHAELLALLHRLRPYLDDGNAPLADIVMGMIPAMLVRHMAGMDQALALALRMQGTGSGQR
;
A
#
# COMPACT_ATOMS: atom_id res chain seq x y z
N MET A 1 -24.34 -34.41 2.58
CA MET A 1 -24.82 -33.04 2.36
C MET A 1 -23.83 -32.11 3.04
N VAL A 2 -22.84 -31.61 2.31
CA VAL A 2 -21.75 -30.76 2.85
C VAL A 2 -22.04 -29.34 2.35
N PRO A 3 -22.05 -28.30 3.20
CA PRO A 3 -22.32 -26.95 2.73
C PRO A 3 -21.06 -26.36 2.09
N THR A 4 -21.23 -25.89 0.87
CA THR A 4 -20.27 -25.13 0.07
C THR A 4 -20.06 -23.75 0.71
N SER A 5 -18.83 -23.43 1.11
CA SER A 5 -18.43 -22.06 1.46
C SER A 5 -17.39 -21.58 0.44
N GLU A 6 -17.85 -21.06 -0.68
CA GLU A 6 -17.05 -20.13 -1.48
C GLU A 6 -17.48 -18.70 -1.10
N ARG A 7 -16.76 -18.12 -0.14
CA ARG A 7 -16.64 -16.67 -0.07
C ARG A 7 -15.43 -16.31 -0.93
N VAL A 8 -15.69 -16.04 -2.19
CA VAL A 8 -14.75 -15.28 -3.02
C VAL A 8 -14.70 -13.89 -2.39
N VAL A 9 -13.59 -13.57 -1.73
CA VAL A 9 -13.29 -12.19 -1.34
C VAL A 9 -13.07 -11.44 -2.65
N SER A 10 -14.14 -10.76 -3.09
CA SER A 10 -14.07 -9.82 -4.19
C SER A 10 -13.24 -8.63 -3.73
N LEU A 11 -11.96 -8.63 -4.09
CA LEU A 11 -11.11 -7.43 -4.04
C LEU A 11 -11.62 -6.47 -5.12
N VAL A 12 -12.71 -5.78 -4.81
CA VAL A 12 -13.13 -4.60 -5.56
C VAL A 12 -12.19 -3.47 -5.14
N PRO A 13 -11.41 -2.86 -6.05
CA PRO A 13 -10.78 -1.60 -5.74
C PRO A 13 -11.89 -0.54 -5.66
N CYS A 14 -12.21 -0.09 -4.46
CA CYS A 14 -13.00 1.12 -4.26
C CYS A 14 -12.13 2.34 -4.59
N ALA A 15 -11.84 2.53 -5.87
CA ALA A 15 -11.22 3.75 -6.37
C ALA A 15 -12.27 4.87 -6.38
N GLY A 16 -12.49 5.47 -5.21
CA GLY A 16 -13.16 6.75 -5.09
C GLY A 16 -12.11 7.85 -5.10
N SER A 17 -11.87 8.45 -6.26
CA SER A 17 -11.03 9.65 -6.41
C SER A 17 -11.56 10.76 -5.48
N LYS A 18 -10.89 11.01 -4.35
CA LYS A 18 -11.25 12.12 -3.48
C LYS A 18 -10.46 13.35 -3.87
N GLY A 19 -11.17 14.33 -4.43
CA GLY A 19 -10.62 15.65 -4.76
C GLY A 19 -10.12 16.47 -3.54
N PRO A 20 -9.58 17.67 -3.79
CA PRO A 20 -8.62 18.37 -2.92
C PRO A 20 -9.24 19.15 -1.73
N ALA A 21 -10.35 18.67 -1.15
CA ALA A 21 -11.08 19.38 -0.11
C ALA A 21 -11.13 18.64 1.25
N GLN A 22 -10.14 17.79 1.53
CA GLN A 22 -10.10 17.02 2.77
C GLN A 22 -9.25 17.74 3.82
N GLY A 23 -9.81 17.96 5.01
CA GLY A 23 -9.04 18.44 6.15
C GLY A 23 -7.99 17.42 6.58
N ILE A 24 -6.91 17.87 7.23
CA ILE A 24 -5.78 17.02 7.66
C ILE A 24 -6.22 15.74 8.40
N PRO A 25 -7.19 15.76 9.33
CA PRO A 25 -7.67 14.52 9.96
C PRO A 25 -8.24 13.50 8.98
N ALA A 26 -8.90 13.95 7.92
CA ALA A 26 -9.45 13.07 6.89
C ALA A 26 -8.36 12.47 5.99
N LEU A 27 -7.29 13.23 5.71
CA LEU A 27 -6.13 12.72 4.97
C LEU A 27 -5.41 11.62 5.77
N LEU A 28 -5.14 11.85 7.06
CA LEU A 28 -4.52 10.85 7.91
C LEU A 28 -5.37 9.57 8.03
N ALA A 29 -6.69 9.73 8.18
CA ALA A 29 -7.61 8.59 8.23
C ALA A 29 -7.66 7.82 6.89
N ALA A 30 -7.48 8.50 5.76
CA ALA A 30 -7.40 7.86 4.45
C ALA A 30 -6.11 7.04 4.32
N MET A 31 -4.96 7.59 4.69
CA MET A 31 -3.68 6.87 4.73
C MET A 31 -3.76 5.63 5.64
N ASP A 32 -4.30 5.79 6.86
CA ASP A 32 -4.48 4.67 7.79
C ASP A 32 -5.37 3.56 7.22
N ALA A 33 -6.43 3.94 6.49
CA ALA A 33 -7.34 2.99 5.86
C ALA A 33 -6.64 2.23 4.72
N GLU A 34 -5.89 2.93 3.87
CA GLU A 34 -5.15 2.34 2.76
C GLU A 34 -4.07 1.37 3.25
N HIS A 35 -3.26 1.78 4.24
CA HIS A 35 -2.25 0.91 4.85
C HIS A 35 -2.86 -0.37 5.41
N ARG A 36 -4.01 -0.26 6.08
CA ARG A 36 -4.73 -1.42 6.59
C ARG A 36 -5.18 -2.34 5.45
N GLU A 37 -5.72 -1.81 4.36
CA GLU A 37 -6.16 -2.61 3.20
C GLU A 37 -4.99 -3.31 2.49
N VAL A 38 -3.81 -2.68 2.42
CA VAL A 38 -2.60 -3.30 1.89
C VAL A 38 -2.14 -4.44 2.81
N LEU A 39 -2.08 -4.22 4.13
CA LEU A 39 -1.67 -5.25 5.09
C LEU A 39 -2.67 -6.42 5.15
N GLU A 40 -3.97 -6.15 5.01
CA GLU A 40 -5.01 -7.19 4.88
C GLU A 40 -4.79 -8.02 3.60
N SER A 41 -4.44 -7.38 2.47
CA SER A 41 -4.15 -8.07 1.21
C SER A 41 -2.87 -8.91 1.28
N VAL A 42 -1.84 -8.41 2.00
CA VAL A 42 -0.62 -9.18 2.31
C VAL A 42 -0.98 -10.40 3.17
N ALA A 43 -1.79 -10.25 4.21
CA ALA A 43 -2.22 -11.37 5.04
C ALA A 43 -3.05 -12.39 4.25
N ALA A 44 -3.92 -11.92 3.35
CA ALA A 44 -4.71 -12.79 2.47
C ALA A 44 -3.82 -13.60 1.53
N LEU A 45 -2.74 -13.01 1.02
CA LEU A 45 -1.80 -13.69 0.12
C LEU A 45 -1.17 -14.94 0.76
N ALA A 46 -0.97 -14.94 2.09
CA ALA A 46 -0.40 -16.07 2.83
C ALA A 46 -1.24 -17.36 2.79
N VAL A 47 -2.54 -17.24 2.50
CA VAL A 47 -3.48 -18.37 2.48
C VAL A 47 -4.07 -18.65 1.10
N VAL A 48 -3.61 -17.92 0.07
CA VAL A 48 -4.05 -18.12 -1.32
C VAL A 48 -3.46 -19.43 -1.86
N PRO A 49 -4.27 -20.27 -2.55
CA PRO A 49 -3.76 -21.48 -3.19
C PRO A 49 -2.65 -21.16 -4.21
N PRO A 50 -1.64 -22.03 -4.40
CA PRO A 50 -0.52 -21.78 -5.33
C PRO A 50 -0.97 -21.40 -6.75
N THR A 51 -2.06 -21.98 -7.24
CA THR A 51 -2.64 -21.71 -8.57
C THR A 51 -3.20 -20.30 -8.74
N ARG A 52 -3.48 -19.60 -7.64
CA ARG A 52 -3.99 -18.22 -7.62
C ARG A 52 -2.96 -17.22 -7.09
N PHE A 53 -1.81 -17.68 -6.59
CA PHE A 53 -0.82 -16.84 -5.93
C PHE A 53 -0.31 -15.72 -6.85
N ALA A 54 0.12 -16.06 -8.07
CA ALA A 54 0.62 -15.08 -9.04
C ALA A 54 -0.41 -13.96 -9.34
N SER A 55 -1.69 -14.33 -9.52
CA SER A 55 -2.76 -13.35 -9.74
C SER A 55 -3.03 -12.47 -8.51
N ALA A 56 -3.03 -13.06 -7.32
CA ALA A 56 -3.23 -12.31 -6.06
C ALA A 56 -2.05 -11.37 -5.77
N TYR A 57 -0.83 -11.83 -6.05
CA TYR A 57 0.38 -11.02 -5.97
C TYR A 57 0.32 -9.82 -6.91
N ALA A 58 -0.06 -10.05 -8.18
CA ALA A 58 -0.21 -8.96 -9.14
C ALA A 58 -1.26 -7.92 -8.70
N ALA A 59 -2.36 -8.36 -8.09
CA ALA A 59 -3.37 -7.47 -7.53
C ALA A 59 -2.83 -6.64 -6.34
N LEU A 60 -2.05 -7.27 -5.45
CA LEU A 60 -1.38 -6.58 -4.35
C LEU A 60 -0.40 -5.51 -4.87
N VAL A 61 0.42 -5.84 -5.86
CA VAL A 61 1.35 -4.86 -6.46
C VAL A 61 0.59 -3.69 -7.06
N ALA A 62 -0.50 -3.94 -7.79
CA ALA A 62 -1.33 -2.87 -8.35
C ALA A 62 -2.00 -2.00 -7.28
N GLN A 63 -2.38 -2.58 -6.14
CA GLN A 63 -2.91 -1.84 -4.99
C GLN A 63 -1.85 -0.91 -4.40
N ILE A 64 -0.64 -1.41 -4.14
CA ILE A 64 0.47 -0.61 -3.61
C ILE A 64 0.84 0.53 -4.57
N GLU A 65 0.89 0.26 -5.88
CA GLU A 65 1.13 1.30 -6.88
C GLU A 65 0.07 2.40 -6.90
N ALA A 66 -1.20 2.04 -6.70
CA ALA A 66 -2.29 3.01 -6.63
C ALA A 66 -2.15 3.88 -5.38
N GLY A 67 -1.88 3.26 -4.24
CA GLY A 67 -1.58 3.93 -2.98
C GLY A 67 -0.47 4.97 -3.08
N PHE A 68 0.70 4.54 -3.58
CA PHE A 68 1.83 5.44 -3.78
C PHE A 68 1.51 6.60 -4.72
N ARG A 69 0.73 6.40 -5.78
CA ARG A 69 0.30 7.50 -6.66
C ARG A 69 -0.58 8.50 -5.91
N GLU A 70 -1.56 8.01 -5.15
CA GLU A 70 -2.47 8.85 -4.37
C GLU A 70 -1.72 9.65 -3.30
N GLU A 71 -0.78 9.01 -2.59
CA GLU A 71 0.07 9.67 -1.60
C GLU A 71 1.00 10.70 -2.24
N GLU A 72 1.59 10.39 -3.40
CA GLU A 72 2.43 11.33 -4.13
C GLU A 72 1.68 12.56 -4.63
N GLU A 73 0.46 12.37 -5.14
CA GLU A 73 -0.43 13.48 -5.52
C GLU A 73 -0.78 14.34 -4.30
N MET A 74 -1.04 13.71 -3.15
CA MET A 74 -1.28 14.41 -1.89
C MET A 74 -0.04 15.19 -1.41
N MET A 75 1.15 14.59 -1.48
CA MET A 75 2.42 15.25 -1.16
C MET A 75 2.67 16.48 -2.03
N ASP A 76 2.39 16.41 -3.34
CA ASP A 76 2.49 17.54 -4.26
C ASP A 76 1.51 18.66 -3.84
N GLN A 77 0.25 18.31 -3.54
CA GLN A 77 -0.80 19.27 -3.18
C GLN A 77 -0.47 20.06 -1.90
N ILE A 78 0.14 19.41 -0.90
CA ILE A 78 0.49 20.06 0.37
C ILE A 78 1.89 20.72 0.37
N GLY A 79 2.62 20.61 -0.75
CA GLY A 79 3.98 21.13 -0.88
C GLY A 79 4.97 20.45 0.06
N TYR A 80 4.90 19.11 0.19
CA TYR A 80 5.76 18.36 1.09
C TYR A 80 7.25 18.48 0.70
N GLY A 81 8.09 18.94 1.65
CA GLY A 81 9.49 19.29 1.39
C GLY A 81 10.37 18.10 1.00
N GLU A 82 10.08 16.90 1.50
CA GLU A 82 10.89 15.68 1.28
C GLU A 82 10.36 14.78 0.16
N ILE A 83 9.48 15.30 -0.70
CA ILE A 83 8.78 14.52 -1.74
C ILE A 83 9.72 13.74 -2.67
N ARG A 84 10.90 14.28 -2.99
CA ARG A 84 11.88 13.59 -3.85
C ARG A 84 12.45 12.35 -3.20
N ALA A 85 12.74 12.42 -1.90
CA ALA A 85 13.24 11.27 -1.14
C ALA A 85 12.12 10.22 -0.98
N HIS A 86 10.89 10.67 -0.74
CA HIS A 86 9.72 9.78 -0.63
C HIS A 86 9.44 9.01 -1.92
N ARG A 87 9.32 9.71 -3.06
CA ARG A 87 9.15 9.10 -4.38
C ARG A 87 10.24 8.09 -4.74
N ARG A 88 11.46 8.34 -4.29
CA ARG A 88 12.58 7.42 -4.51
C ARG A 88 12.38 6.12 -3.72
N ASP A 89 11.97 6.19 -2.46
CA ASP A 89 11.70 5.01 -1.64
C ASP A 89 10.55 4.18 -2.24
N HIS A 90 9.47 4.83 -2.71
CA HIS A 90 8.40 4.18 -3.50
C HIS A 90 8.94 3.43 -4.71
N ALA A 91 9.75 4.11 -5.53
CA ALA A 91 10.30 3.52 -6.75
C ALA A 91 11.22 2.32 -6.44
N GLU A 92 12.02 2.38 -5.38
CA GLU A 92 12.88 1.28 -4.94
C GLU A 92 12.05 0.08 -4.45
N LEU A 93 10.98 0.32 -3.69
CA LEU A 93 10.06 -0.72 -3.23
C LEU A 93 9.32 -1.38 -4.41
N LEU A 94 8.74 -0.57 -5.31
CA LEU A 94 8.05 -1.07 -6.51
C LEU A 94 8.99 -1.85 -7.42
N ALA A 95 10.22 -1.37 -7.63
CA ALA A 95 11.20 -2.07 -8.45
C ALA A 95 11.50 -3.48 -7.90
N LEU A 96 11.59 -3.62 -6.57
CA LEU A 96 11.78 -4.91 -5.94
C LEU A 96 10.56 -5.83 -6.14
N LEU A 97 9.34 -5.32 -5.94
CA LEU A 97 8.11 -6.09 -6.17
C LEU A 97 8.01 -6.58 -7.63
N HIS A 98 8.28 -5.71 -8.59
CA HIS A 98 8.26 -6.09 -10.02
C HIS A 98 9.32 -7.12 -10.38
N ARG A 99 10.51 -7.04 -9.76
CA ARG A 99 11.59 -7.99 -10.00
C ARG A 99 11.25 -9.41 -9.54
N LEU A 100 10.36 -9.56 -8.56
CA LEU A 100 9.95 -10.86 -8.03
C LEU A 100 8.92 -11.56 -8.92
N ARG A 101 8.12 -10.80 -9.67
CA ARG A 101 6.96 -11.31 -10.42
C ARG A 101 7.27 -12.48 -11.37
N PRO A 102 8.31 -12.44 -12.23
CA PRO A 102 8.58 -13.54 -13.18
C PRO A 102 8.81 -14.89 -12.51
N TYR A 103 9.35 -14.87 -11.28
CA TYR A 103 9.67 -16.09 -10.56
C TYR A 103 8.47 -16.69 -9.80
N LEU A 104 7.39 -15.91 -9.64
CA LEU A 104 6.16 -16.35 -9.01
C LEU A 104 5.20 -16.97 -10.04
N ASP A 105 5.29 -16.54 -11.30
CA ASP A 105 4.50 -17.06 -12.42
C ASP A 105 4.85 -18.52 -12.75
N ASP A 106 6.08 -18.95 -12.45
CA ASP A 106 6.56 -20.33 -12.67
C ASP A 106 6.16 -21.32 -11.55
N GLY A 107 5.41 -20.88 -10.52
CA GLY A 107 4.98 -21.75 -9.42
C GLY A 107 6.09 -22.15 -8.44
N ASN A 108 7.17 -21.36 -8.35
CA ASN A 108 8.30 -21.62 -7.46
C ASN A 108 7.94 -21.34 -5.99
N ALA A 109 7.35 -22.33 -5.32
CA ALA A 109 6.89 -22.23 -3.92
C ALA A 109 7.96 -21.76 -2.92
N PRO A 110 9.23 -22.22 -2.97
CA PRO A 110 10.30 -21.69 -2.11
C PRO A 110 10.51 -20.17 -2.20
N LEU A 111 10.28 -19.58 -3.37
CA LEU A 111 10.39 -18.13 -3.52
C LEU A 111 9.17 -17.40 -2.97
N ALA A 112 7.98 -17.97 -3.11
CA ALA A 112 6.77 -17.40 -2.51
C ALA A 112 6.93 -17.23 -0.99
N ASP A 113 7.52 -18.21 -0.30
CA ASP A 113 7.78 -18.14 1.14
C ASP A 113 8.77 -17.01 1.51
N ILE A 114 9.84 -16.84 0.73
CA ILE A 114 10.81 -15.74 0.92
C ILE A 114 10.13 -14.38 0.71
N VAL A 115 9.32 -14.27 -0.33
CA VAL A 115 8.55 -13.06 -0.65
C VAL A 115 7.59 -12.71 0.49
N MET A 116 6.88 -13.70 1.03
CA MET A 116 6.00 -13.54 2.18
C MET A 116 6.73 -13.18 3.47
N GLY A 117 7.99 -13.55 3.63
CA GLY A 117 8.84 -13.10 4.74
C GLY A 117 9.34 -11.66 4.60
N MET A 118 9.49 -11.16 3.37
CA MET A 118 10.13 -9.87 3.09
C MET A 118 9.12 -8.72 2.93
N ILE A 119 8.05 -8.91 2.16
CA ILE A 119 7.10 -7.85 1.81
C ILE A 119 6.47 -7.18 3.04
N PRO A 120 5.92 -7.92 4.03
CA PRO A 120 5.33 -7.27 5.20
C PRO A 120 6.34 -6.40 5.95
N ALA A 121 7.57 -6.89 6.12
CA ALA A 121 8.61 -6.15 6.83
C ALA A 121 9.02 -4.88 6.09
N MET A 122 9.09 -4.91 4.76
CA MET A 122 9.40 -3.72 3.97
C MET A 122 8.30 -2.66 4.04
N LEU A 123 7.05 -3.06 3.89
CA LEU A 123 5.90 -2.15 3.99
C LEU A 123 5.82 -1.52 5.37
N VAL A 124 5.94 -2.32 6.44
CA VAL A 124 5.95 -1.80 7.81
C VAL A 124 7.12 -0.83 8.05
N ARG A 125 8.30 -1.10 7.48
CA ARG A 125 9.45 -0.19 7.59
C ARG A 125 9.17 1.15 6.90
N HIS A 126 8.58 1.12 5.71
CA HIS A 126 8.18 2.31 4.96
C HIS A 126 7.16 3.13 5.77
N MET A 127 6.08 2.50 6.22
CA MET A 127 5.02 3.12 7.04
C MET A 127 5.54 3.74 8.34
N ALA A 128 6.41 3.03 9.07
CA ALA A 128 6.98 3.53 10.32
C ALA A 128 8.06 4.61 10.12
N GLY A 129 8.55 4.80 8.89
CA GLY A 129 9.62 5.73 8.57
C GLY A 129 9.12 6.95 7.81
N MET A 130 8.84 6.76 6.52
CA MET A 130 8.54 7.83 5.58
C MET A 130 7.13 8.38 5.82
N ASP A 131 6.13 7.50 5.93
CA ASP A 131 4.72 7.90 6.07
C ASP A 131 4.47 8.52 7.44
N GLN A 132 5.17 8.04 8.48
CA GLN A 132 5.15 8.68 9.80
C GLN A 132 5.72 10.11 9.75
N ALA A 133 6.78 10.34 8.97
CA ALA A 133 7.33 11.68 8.77
C ALA A 133 6.37 12.60 8.00
N LEU A 134 5.68 12.07 6.98
CA LEU A 134 4.64 12.78 6.25
C LEU A 134 3.45 13.12 7.16
N ALA A 135 2.97 12.16 7.95
CA ALA A 135 1.89 12.37 8.90
C ALA A 135 2.21 13.45 9.94
N LEU A 136 3.46 13.52 10.41
CA LEU A 136 3.91 14.58 11.30
C LEU A 136 3.88 15.95 10.60
N ALA A 137 4.37 16.05 9.37
CA ALA A 137 4.33 17.29 8.59
C ALA A 137 2.90 17.78 8.36
N LEU A 138 1.98 16.87 8.02
CA LEU A 138 0.54 17.15 7.90
C LEU A 138 -0.04 17.72 9.19
N ARG A 139 0.27 17.10 10.35
CA ARG A 139 -0.20 17.60 11.66
C ARG A 139 0.32 19.01 11.96
N MET A 140 1.57 19.31 11.62
CA MET A 140 2.16 20.65 11.82
C MET A 140 1.52 21.73 10.95
N GLN A 141 1.11 21.41 9.72
CA GLN A 141 0.36 22.35 8.88
C GLN A 141 -1.04 22.65 9.47
N GLY A 142 -1.66 21.67 10.10
CA GLY A 142 -2.99 21.80 10.73
C GLY A 142 -3.00 22.68 11.96
N THR A 143 -1.93 22.63 12.76
CA THR A 143 -1.79 23.49 13.95
C THR A 143 -1.40 24.93 13.59
N GLY A 144 -0.67 25.15 12.50
CA GLY A 144 -0.29 26.49 12.02
C GLY A 144 -1.42 27.29 11.35
N SER A 145 -2.54 26.64 11.03
CA SER A 145 -3.68 27.25 10.33
C SER A 145 -4.74 27.85 11.26
N GLY A 146 -4.64 27.63 12.58
CA GLY A 146 -5.59 28.10 13.60
C GLY A 146 -5.23 29.43 14.27
N GLN A 147 -4.16 30.10 13.82
CA GLN A 147 -3.66 31.34 14.42
C GLN A 147 -3.39 32.40 13.34
N ARG A 148 -4.42 32.81 12.59
CA ARG A 148 -4.42 34.05 11.81
C ARG A 148 -5.80 34.70 11.86
#